data_AF-A0A535TTX3-F1
#
_entry.id   AF-A0A535TTX3-F1
#
_cell.length_a   1.000
_cell.length_b   1.000
_cell.length_c   1.000
_cell.angle_alpha   90.00
_cell.angle_beta   90.00
_cell.angle_gamma   90.00
#
_symmetry.space_group_name_H-M   'P 1'
#
loop_
_entity.id
_entity.type
_entity.pdbx_description
1 polymer ?
#
loop_
_entity_poly.entity_id
_entity_poly.type
_entity_poly.pdbx_seq_one_letter_code
_entity_poly.pdbx_strand_id
1 'polypeptide(L)'
;MRYLAFATDYDGTLAHHGTVDRDTIEALRRLKSSGRKLILVTGRQMPDLARVFPELPLFDLVVGENGALIYQPERRESRRLADPPPSSFVDELRRRGVEPLAVGQVVVATEQPNEHVVIDVIREGGLELQVIFNKGSVMVLPSSVNKATGLRAALEELALSPHNVVGVGDAENDHAFLSLCECGVAVANALDSLKQHADHVTDGRASDGVRELIEALIANDLRDLARPCGITQ
;
A
#
# COMPACT_ATOMS: atom_id res chain seq x y z
N MET A 1 22.53 11.09 -1.13
CA MET A 1 21.19 10.52 -1.39
C MET A 1 20.38 10.68 -0.11
N ARG A 2 19.38 11.55 -0.13
CA ARG A 2 18.42 11.89 0.93
C ARG A 2 17.37 10.79 1.04
N TYR A 3 16.82 10.36 -0.09
CA TYR A 3 15.81 9.31 -0.14
C TYR A 3 16.46 7.97 -0.41
N LEU A 4 16.39 7.07 0.58
CA LEU A 4 16.99 5.74 0.56
C LEU A 4 15.97 4.64 0.21
N ALA A 5 14.68 4.91 0.35
CA ALA A 5 13.61 3.99 0.01
C ALA A 5 12.51 4.64 -0.82
N PHE A 6 11.91 3.82 -1.68
CA PHE A 6 10.73 4.14 -2.47
C PHE A 6 9.62 3.17 -2.10
N ALA A 7 8.55 3.70 -1.54
CA ALA A 7 7.36 2.96 -1.19
C ALA A 7 6.24 3.30 -2.17
N THR A 8 5.57 2.31 -2.75
CA THR A 8 4.51 2.52 -3.75
C THR A 8 3.30 1.68 -3.44
N ASP A 9 2.11 2.26 -3.63
CA ASP A 9 0.89 1.46 -3.76
C ASP A 9 0.89 0.66 -5.06
N TYR A 10 0.09 -0.41 -5.10
CA TYR A 10 -0.09 -1.23 -6.29
C TYR A 10 -1.26 -0.78 -7.18
N ASP A 11 -2.49 -0.71 -6.68
CA ASP A 11 -3.72 -0.72 -7.49
C ASP A 11 -4.22 0.67 -7.87
N GLY A 12 -3.89 1.13 -9.08
CA GLY A 12 -4.19 2.50 -9.52
C GLY A 12 -3.00 3.45 -9.36
N THR A 13 -1.91 2.94 -8.78
CA THR A 13 -0.62 3.61 -8.65
C THR A 13 0.43 2.91 -9.52
N LEU A 14 1.03 1.80 -9.07
CA LEU A 14 2.03 1.08 -9.86
C LEU A 14 1.42 0.32 -11.04
N ALA A 15 0.23 -0.25 -10.84
CA ALA A 15 -0.50 -1.02 -11.83
C ALA A 15 -1.67 -0.20 -12.40
N HIS A 16 -1.80 -0.27 -13.73
CA HIS A 16 -2.97 0.24 -14.45
C HIS A 16 -3.79 -0.96 -14.95
N HIS A 17 -5.07 -1.00 -14.59
CA HIS A 17 -5.96 -2.15 -14.83
C HIS A 17 -5.40 -3.50 -14.34
N GLY A 18 -4.70 -3.50 -13.20
CA GLY A 18 -4.12 -4.71 -12.60
C GLY A 18 -2.85 -5.21 -13.29
N THR A 19 -2.28 -4.42 -14.20
CA THR A 19 -1.04 -4.76 -14.92
C THR A 19 0.01 -3.69 -14.75
N VAL A 20 1.28 -4.11 -14.66
CA VAL A 20 2.43 -3.21 -14.65
C VAL A 20 3.17 -3.39 -15.96
N ASP A 21 3.33 -2.31 -16.72
CA ASP A 21 4.01 -2.33 -18.01
C ASP A 21 5.54 -2.50 -17.86
N ARG A 22 6.16 -2.92 -18.97
CA ARG A 22 7.60 -3.21 -19.01
C ARG A 22 8.47 -1.99 -18.68
N ASP A 23 8.09 -0.81 -19.16
CA ASP A 23 8.88 0.41 -18.97
C ASP A 23 8.90 0.80 -17.48
N THR A 24 7.81 0.55 -16.77
CA THR A 24 7.71 0.75 -15.32
C THR A 24 8.57 -0.25 -14.56
N ILE A 25 8.58 -1.51 -14.98
CA ILE A 25 9.47 -2.52 -14.42
C ILE A 25 10.94 -2.12 -14.63
N GLU A 26 11.30 -1.63 -15.81
CA GLU A 26 12.65 -1.14 -16.12
C GLU A 26 13.02 0.12 -15.30
N ALA A 27 12.07 1.02 -15.06
CA ALA A 27 12.24 2.16 -14.16
C ALA A 27 12.52 1.70 -12.72
N LEU A 28 11.74 0.76 -12.18
CA LEU A 28 11.98 0.18 -10.85
C LEU A 28 13.36 -0.48 -10.75
N ARG A 29 13.79 -1.22 -11.78
CA ARG A 29 15.13 -1.83 -11.82
C ARG A 29 16.25 -0.78 -11.79
N ARG A 30 16.09 0.32 -12.53
CA ARG A 30 17.04 1.45 -12.50
C ARG A 30 17.07 2.10 -11.12
N LEU A 31 15.90 2.31 -10.52
CA LEU A 31 15.80 2.88 -9.18
C LEU A 31 16.50 1.99 -8.14
N LYS A 32 16.26 0.68 -8.17
CA LYS A 32 16.94 -0.28 -7.30
C LYS A 32 18.46 -0.29 -7.53
N SER A 33 18.89 -0.24 -8.78
CA SER A 33 20.32 -0.15 -9.14
C SER A 33 21.00 1.15 -8.66
N SER A 34 20.24 2.21 -8.36
CA SER A 34 20.77 3.42 -7.72
C SER A 34 21.13 3.23 -6.24
N GLY A 35 20.86 2.05 -5.67
CA GLY A 35 21.12 1.72 -4.27
C GLY A 35 19.92 1.97 -3.34
N ARG A 36 18.77 2.37 -3.89
CA ARG A 36 17.53 2.58 -3.11
C ARG A 36 16.78 1.28 -2.90
N LYS A 37 16.12 1.18 -1.75
CA LYS A 37 15.22 0.08 -1.40
C LYS A 37 13.86 0.27 -2.05
N LEU A 38 13.25 -0.82 -2.50
CA LEU A 38 11.89 -0.82 -3.02
C LEU A 38 10.96 -1.51 -2.03
N ILE A 39 9.88 -0.83 -1.65
CA ILE A 39 8.84 -1.35 -0.77
C ILE A 39 7.49 -1.28 -1.50
N LEU A 40 6.82 -2.41 -1.66
CA LEU A 40 5.46 -2.43 -2.20
C LEU A 40 4.48 -2.38 -1.03
N VAL A 41 3.49 -1.49 -1.07
CA VAL A 41 2.45 -1.38 -0.04
C VAL A 41 1.11 -1.67 -0.69
N THR A 42 0.34 -2.63 -0.19
CA THR A 42 -0.89 -3.04 -0.89
C THR A 42 -1.95 -3.62 0.04
N GLY A 43 -3.21 -3.43 -0.35
CA GLY A 43 -4.35 -4.11 0.25
C GLY A 43 -4.48 -5.58 -0.17
N ARG A 44 -3.79 -6.00 -1.24
CA ARG A 44 -3.91 -7.35 -1.80
C ARG A 44 -3.40 -8.43 -0.87
N GLN A 45 -4.00 -9.60 -1.01
CA GLN A 45 -3.52 -10.85 -0.43
C GLN A 45 -2.31 -11.36 -1.23
N MET A 46 -1.32 -11.94 -0.55
CA MET A 46 -0.08 -12.38 -1.20
C MET A 46 -0.27 -13.42 -2.32
N PRO A 47 -1.14 -14.44 -2.19
CA PRO A 47 -1.37 -15.38 -3.29
C PRO A 47 -1.96 -14.73 -4.54
N ASP A 48 -2.81 -13.71 -4.39
CA ASP A 48 -3.38 -12.96 -5.51
C ASP A 48 -2.32 -12.07 -6.17
N LEU A 49 -1.63 -11.26 -5.36
CA LEU A 49 -0.57 -10.38 -5.84
C LEU A 49 0.53 -11.15 -6.59
N ALA A 50 0.96 -12.30 -6.08
CA ALA A 50 1.99 -13.11 -6.71
C ALA A 50 1.56 -13.70 -8.06
N ARG A 51 0.25 -13.85 -8.31
CA ARG A 51 -0.27 -14.30 -9.61
C ARG A 51 -0.27 -13.18 -10.64
N VAL A 52 -0.66 -11.97 -10.23
CA VAL A 52 -0.80 -10.83 -11.16
C VAL A 52 0.51 -10.07 -11.36
N PHE A 53 1.44 -10.16 -10.41
CA PHE A 53 2.70 -9.43 -10.44
C PHE A 53 3.90 -10.37 -10.20
N PRO A 54 4.39 -11.06 -11.24
CA PRO A 54 5.51 -12.01 -11.09
C PRO A 54 6.84 -11.33 -10.74
N GLU A 55 6.94 -10.01 -10.89
CA GLU A 55 8.13 -9.20 -10.60
C GLU A 55 8.25 -8.80 -9.11
N LEU A 56 7.47 -9.43 -8.20
CA LEU A 56 7.64 -9.26 -6.74
C LEU A 56 9.11 -9.37 -6.26
N PRO A 57 9.98 -10.24 -6.81
CA PRO A 57 11.38 -10.30 -6.41
C PRO A 57 12.18 -9.01 -6.63
N LEU A 58 11.65 -8.03 -7.39
CA LEU A 58 12.26 -6.71 -7.49
C LEU A 58 12.16 -5.93 -6.17
N PHE A 59 11.16 -6.20 -5.34
CA PHE A 59 10.95 -5.50 -4.08
C PHE A 59 11.82 -6.10 -2.97
N ASP A 60 12.33 -5.23 -2.10
CA ASP A 60 13.05 -5.66 -0.90
C ASP A 60 12.07 -6.18 0.16
N LEU A 61 10.93 -5.50 0.33
CA LEU A 61 9.83 -5.92 1.18
C LEU A 61 8.47 -5.60 0.53
N VAL A 62 7.46 -6.39 0.89
CA VAL A 62 6.08 -6.15 0.50
C VAL A 62 5.23 -6.07 1.77
N VAL A 63 4.59 -4.93 1.98
CA VAL A 63 3.59 -4.70 3.00
C VAL A 63 2.23 -5.10 2.43
N GLY A 64 1.80 -6.31 2.76
CA GLY A 64 0.56 -6.91 2.25
C GLY A 64 -0.63 -6.72 3.18
N GLU A 65 -1.83 -7.03 2.70
CA GLU A 65 -3.07 -7.07 3.49
C GLU A 65 -3.31 -5.76 4.27
N ASN A 66 -3.16 -4.62 3.60
CA ASN A 66 -3.29 -3.26 4.18
C ASN A 66 -2.37 -3.03 5.38
N GLY A 67 -1.19 -3.64 5.40
CA GLY A 67 -0.21 -3.48 6.47
C GLY A 67 -0.30 -4.52 7.57
N ALA A 68 -1.08 -5.57 7.40
CA ALA A 68 -1.16 -6.68 8.36
C ALA A 68 -0.02 -7.69 8.24
N LEU A 69 0.73 -7.62 7.14
CA LEU A 69 1.73 -8.61 6.77
C LEU A 69 2.97 -7.94 6.17
N ILE A 70 4.16 -8.43 6.51
CA ILE A 70 5.38 -8.21 5.74
C ILE A 70 5.72 -9.50 5.01
N TYR A 71 5.90 -9.41 3.70
CA TYR A 71 6.38 -10.49 2.86
C TYR A 71 7.79 -10.14 2.35
N GLN A 72 8.68 -11.13 2.42
CA GLN A 72 10.07 -11.04 1.96
C GLN A 72 10.22 -11.82 0.66
N PRO A 73 10.27 -11.17 -0.52
CA PRO A 73 10.27 -11.87 -1.81
C PRO A 73 11.44 -12.82 -2.02
N GLU A 74 12.63 -12.49 -1.51
CA GLU A 74 13.83 -13.32 -1.62
C GLU A 74 13.66 -14.68 -0.92
N ARG A 75 13.09 -14.66 0.29
CA ARG A 75 12.89 -15.86 1.11
C ARG A 75 11.53 -16.53 0.86
N ARG A 76 10.62 -15.81 0.22
CA ARG A 76 9.21 -16.18 0.05
C ARG A 76 8.48 -16.45 1.37
N GLU A 77 8.87 -15.72 2.41
CA GLU A 77 8.32 -15.84 3.76
C GLU A 77 7.42 -14.65 4.08
N SER A 78 6.39 -14.90 4.89
CA SER A 78 5.52 -13.85 5.40
C SER A 78 5.59 -13.78 6.92
N ARG A 79 5.57 -12.58 7.48
CA ARG A 79 5.48 -12.30 8.92
C ARG A 79 4.23 -11.46 9.18
N ARG A 80 3.34 -11.98 10.04
CA ARG A 80 2.15 -11.26 10.48
C ARG A 80 2.53 -10.16 11.47
N LEU A 81 1.87 -9.02 11.34
CA LEU A 81 1.99 -7.87 12.23
C LEU A 81 0.80 -7.75 13.20
N ALA A 82 -0.27 -8.50 12.96
CA ALA A 82 -1.43 -8.59 13.84
C ALA A 82 -2.04 -9.97 13.79
N ASP A 83 -2.86 -10.27 14.79
CA ASP A 83 -3.64 -11.49 14.84
C ASP A 83 -4.80 -11.44 13.84
N PRO A 84 -5.13 -12.55 13.17
CA PRO A 84 -6.29 -12.62 12.31
C PRO A 84 -7.60 -12.41 13.10
N PRO A 85 -8.68 -11.96 12.43
CA PRO A 85 -10.03 -12.06 12.94
C PRO A 85 -10.30 -13.48 13.47
N PRO A 86 -11.02 -13.63 14.59
CA PRO A 86 -11.35 -14.93 15.15
C PRO A 86 -12.01 -15.84 14.11
N SER A 87 -11.74 -17.16 14.15
CA SER A 87 -12.41 -18.08 13.21
C SER A 87 -13.93 -18.03 13.32
N SER A 88 -14.47 -17.78 14.52
CA SER A 88 -15.90 -17.58 14.77
C SER A 88 -16.49 -16.42 13.96
N PHE A 89 -15.72 -15.37 13.70
CA PHE A 89 -16.14 -14.26 12.84
C PHE A 89 -16.36 -14.75 11.40
N VAL A 90 -15.38 -15.46 10.85
CA VAL A 90 -15.43 -16.01 9.49
C VAL A 90 -16.54 -17.05 9.34
N ASP A 91 -16.69 -17.93 10.32
CA ASP A 91 -17.71 -18.98 10.33
C ASP A 91 -19.11 -18.38 10.37
N GLU A 92 -19.29 -17.30 11.13
CA GLU A 92 -20.56 -16.58 11.21
C GLU A 92 -20.90 -15.85 9.90
N LEU A 93 -19.92 -15.22 9.23
CA LEU A 93 -20.13 -14.64 7.90
C LEU A 93 -20.58 -15.71 6.88
N ARG A 94 -19.92 -16.87 6.87
CA ARG A 94 -20.31 -18.01 6.02
C ARG A 94 -21.72 -18.49 6.34
N ARG A 95 -22.06 -18.61 7.63
CA ARG A 95 -23.39 -19.01 8.08
C ARG A 95 -24.49 -18.04 7.62
N ARG A 96 -24.17 -16.74 7.51
CA ARG A 96 -25.07 -15.70 6.98
C ARG A 96 -25.08 -15.60 5.45
N GLY A 97 -24.34 -16.45 4.74
CA GLY A 97 -24.33 -16.49 3.28
C GLY A 97 -23.52 -15.37 2.63
N VAL A 98 -22.52 -14.82 3.31
CA VAL A 98 -21.62 -13.82 2.74
C VAL A 98 -20.76 -14.47 1.66
N GLU A 99 -21.04 -14.13 0.41
CA GLU A 99 -20.25 -14.50 -0.76
C GLU A 99 -20.17 -13.31 -1.74
N PRO A 100 -19.01 -13.08 -2.41
CA PRO A 100 -17.75 -13.79 -2.23
C PRO A 100 -17.10 -13.48 -0.88
N LEU A 101 -16.37 -14.45 -0.32
CA LEU A 101 -15.62 -14.30 0.94
C LEU A 101 -14.21 -14.86 0.79
N ALA A 102 -13.22 -13.99 0.79
CA ALA A 102 -11.81 -14.33 0.75
C ALA A 102 -11.19 -14.18 2.15
N VAL A 103 -10.47 -15.20 2.60
CA VAL A 103 -9.81 -15.21 3.91
C VAL A 103 -8.30 -15.25 3.68
N GLY A 104 -7.63 -14.16 4.02
CA GLY A 104 -6.18 -14.00 3.97
C GLY A 104 -5.52 -14.51 5.24
N GLN A 105 -4.28 -14.08 5.48
CA GLN A 105 -3.58 -14.42 6.72
C GLN A 105 -4.08 -13.60 7.91
N VAL A 106 -4.56 -12.38 7.67
CA VAL A 106 -5.10 -11.44 8.66
C VAL A 106 -6.31 -10.67 8.12
N VAL A 107 -6.40 -10.40 6.82
CA VAL A 107 -7.56 -9.73 6.21
C VAL A 107 -8.63 -10.73 5.81
N VAL A 108 -9.88 -10.40 6.13
CA VAL A 108 -11.06 -11.03 5.54
C VAL A 108 -11.67 -10.04 4.55
N ALA A 109 -11.84 -10.45 3.29
CA ALA A 109 -12.37 -9.58 2.24
C ALA A 109 -13.67 -10.14 1.66
N THR A 110 -14.59 -9.24 1.36
CA THR A 110 -15.84 -9.50 0.63
C THR A 110 -16.12 -8.29 -0.28
N GLU A 111 -17.34 -8.21 -0.82
CA GLU A 111 -17.75 -7.15 -1.74
C GLU A 111 -19.07 -6.54 -1.26
N GLN A 112 -19.35 -5.32 -1.71
CA GLN A 112 -20.65 -4.71 -1.48
C GLN A 112 -21.74 -5.49 -2.21
N PRO A 113 -22.94 -5.69 -1.59
CA PRO A 113 -23.46 -5.04 -0.39
C PRO A 113 -23.24 -5.83 0.93
N ASN A 114 -22.27 -6.75 1.01
CA ASN A 114 -22.09 -7.59 2.20
C ASN A 114 -21.57 -6.83 3.44
N GLU A 115 -21.18 -5.55 3.31
CA GLU A 115 -20.71 -4.72 4.44
C GLU A 115 -21.71 -4.66 5.59
N HIS A 116 -23.02 -4.71 5.29
CA HIS A 116 -24.06 -4.67 6.32
C HIS A 116 -23.97 -5.89 7.22
N VAL A 117 -23.84 -7.07 6.62
CA VAL A 117 -23.70 -8.34 7.36
C VAL A 117 -22.38 -8.36 8.14
N VAL A 118 -21.30 -7.88 7.55
CA VAL A 118 -20.00 -7.74 8.22
C VAL A 118 -20.11 -6.89 9.49
N ILE A 119 -20.70 -5.69 9.37
CA ILE A 119 -20.86 -4.76 10.50
C ILE A 119 -21.72 -5.39 11.59
N ASP A 120 -22.80 -6.07 11.23
CA ASP A 120 -23.67 -6.75 12.20
C ASP A 120 -22.92 -7.83 12.97
N VAL A 121 -22.15 -8.68 12.28
CA VAL A 121 -21.35 -9.74 12.93
C VAL A 121 -20.27 -9.16 13.84
N ILE A 122 -19.59 -8.08 13.43
CA ILE A 122 -18.61 -7.38 14.27
C ILE A 122 -19.28 -6.90 15.57
N ARG A 123 -20.45 -6.26 15.46
CA ARG A 123 -21.18 -5.70 16.59
C ARG A 123 -21.72 -6.77 17.53
N GLU A 124 -22.34 -7.81 17.00
CA GLU A 124 -22.90 -8.92 17.79
C GLU A 124 -21.80 -9.73 18.48
N GLY A 125 -20.64 -9.87 17.85
CA GLY A 125 -19.48 -10.55 18.41
C GLY A 125 -18.65 -9.69 19.38
N GLY A 126 -18.94 -8.40 19.50
CA GLY A 126 -18.13 -7.47 20.32
C GLY A 126 -16.68 -7.38 19.85
N LEU A 127 -16.44 -7.45 18.54
CA LEU A 127 -15.10 -7.54 17.95
C LEU A 127 -14.52 -6.15 17.67
N GLU A 128 -13.24 -5.96 17.94
CA GLU A 128 -12.51 -4.72 17.63
C GLU A 128 -11.90 -4.74 16.22
N LEU A 129 -12.75 -4.95 15.21
CA LEU A 129 -12.38 -4.99 13.80
C LEU A 129 -12.82 -3.71 13.09
N GLN A 130 -11.99 -3.24 12.15
CA GLN A 130 -12.33 -2.14 11.26
C GLN A 130 -12.73 -2.66 9.88
N VAL A 131 -13.58 -1.89 9.20
CA VAL A 131 -14.03 -2.15 7.83
C VAL A 131 -13.45 -1.07 6.92
N ILE A 132 -12.70 -1.48 5.91
CA ILE A 132 -12.10 -0.60 4.90
C ILE A 132 -12.81 -0.86 3.57
N PHE A 133 -13.22 0.22 2.90
CA PHE A 133 -13.82 0.19 1.57
C PHE A 133 -12.76 0.51 0.51
N ASN A 134 -12.77 -0.21 -0.60
CA ASN A 134 -11.93 0.10 -1.76
C ASN A 134 -12.63 -0.33 -3.05
N LYS A 135 -13.10 0.63 -3.86
CA LYS A 135 -13.64 0.41 -5.22
C LYS A 135 -14.67 -0.76 -5.29
N GLY A 136 -15.55 -0.88 -4.30
CA GLY A 136 -16.59 -1.94 -4.21
C GLY A 136 -16.20 -3.15 -3.36
N SER A 137 -14.92 -3.29 -2.99
CA SER A 137 -14.44 -4.30 -2.04
C SER A 137 -14.59 -3.82 -0.60
N VAL A 138 -14.85 -4.78 0.29
CA VAL A 138 -15.00 -4.60 1.74
C VAL A 138 -13.93 -5.45 2.41
N MET A 139 -12.98 -4.82 3.10
CA MET A 139 -11.88 -5.50 3.79
C MET A 139 -12.01 -5.32 5.29
N VAL A 140 -11.87 -6.42 6.03
CA VAL A 140 -11.99 -6.47 7.48
C VAL A 140 -10.65 -6.90 8.08
N LEU A 141 -10.18 -6.14 9.05
CA LEU A 141 -8.88 -6.31 9.68
C LEU A 141 -8.89 -5.77 11.11
N PRO A 142 -7.90 -6.12 11.95
CA PRO A 142 -7.73 -5.51 13.25
C PRO A 142 -7.60 -3.99 13.16
N SER A 143 -8.19 -3.27 14.12
CA SER A 143 -8.23 -1.79 14.13
C SER A 143 -6.85 -1.14 14.30
N SER A 144 -5.85 -1.89 14.77
CA SER A 144 -4.47 -1.42 14.96
C SER A 144 -3.63 -1.39 13.68
N VAL A 145 -4.18 -1.84 12.55
CA VAL A 145 -3.42 -2.08 11.32
C VAL A 145 -3.84 -1.14 10.20
N ASN A 146 -2.88 -0.50 9.55
CA ASN A 146 -3.09 0.16 8.26
C ASN A 146 -1.78 0.17 7.45
N LYS A 147 -1.83 0.68 6.21
CA LYS A 147 -0.67 0.76 5.33
C LYS A 147 0.52 1.47 5.98
N ALA A 148 0.29 2.50 6.80
CA ALA A 148 1.34 3.23 7.50
C ALA A 148 1.99 2.40 8.62
N THR A 149 1.21 1.67 9.42
CA THR A 149 1.77 0.80 10.47
C THR A 149 2.58 -0.33 9.84
N GLY A 150 2.11 -0.89 8.73
CA GLY A 150 2.85 -1.89 7.96
C GLY A 150 4.15 -1.35 7.35
N LEU A 151 4.10 -0.15 6.76
CA LEU A 151 5.30 0.52 6.25
C LEU A 151 6.31 0.80 7.37
N ARG A 152 5.85 1.28 8.54
CA ARG A 152 6.73 1.52 9.69
C ARG A 152 7.49 0.25 10.08
N ALA A 153 6.78 -0.88 10.20
CA ALA A 153 7.40 -2.16 10.51
C ALA A 153 8.40 -2.62 9.41
N ALA A 154 8.11 -2.36 8.14
CA ALA A 154 9.03 -2.66 7.04
C ALA A 154 10.29 -1.77 7.08
N LEU A 155 10.15 -0.48 7.43
CA LEU A 155 11.28 0.43 7.60
C LEU A 155 12.16 0.03 8.78
N GLU A 156 11.56 -0.43 9.88
CA GLU A 156 12.29 -0.98 11.02
C GLU A 156 13.12 -2.21 10.62
N GLU A 157 12.56 -3.15 9.84
CA GLU A 157 13.31 -4.30 9.31
C GLU A 157 14.48 -3.88 8.41
N LEU A 158 14.31 -2.80 7.64
CA LEU A 158 15.34 -2.26 6.75
C LEU A 158 16.32 -1.31 7.47
N ALA A 159 16.11 -1.04 8.76
CA ALA A 159 16.85 -0.04 9.53
C ALA A 159 16.84 1.36 8.86
N LEU A 160 15.70 1.76 8.31
CA LEU A 160 15.49 3.04 7.63
C LEU A 160 14.57 3.96 8.43
N SER A 161 14.83 5.27 8.34
CA SER A 161 13.94 6.29 8.88
C SER A 161 12.86 6.65 7.86
N PRO A 162 11.61 6.94 8.28
CA PRO A 162 10.60 7.52 7.41
C PRO A 162 11.05 8.81 6.70
N HIS A 163 11.98 9.56 7.33
CA HIS A 163 12.63 10.76 6.75
C HIS A 163 13.48 10.47 5.50
N ASN A 164 13.71 9.19 5.16
CA ASN A 164 14.44 8.77 3.97
C ASN A 164 13.53 8.11 2.92
N VAL A 165 12.20 8.26 3.04
CA VAL A 165 11.24 7.55 2.21
C VAL A 165 10.48 8.51 1.30
N VAL A 166 10.37 8.15 0.03
CA VAL A 166 9.35 8.69 -0.87
C VAL A 166 8.23 7.68 -0.99
N GLY A 167 7.00 8.10 -0.73
CA GLY A 167 5.78 7.30 -0.88
C GLY A 167 4.98 7.76 -2.08
N VAL A 168 4.34 6.84 -2.81
CA VAL A 168 3.39 7.17 -3.90
C VAL A 168 2.12 6.34 -3.83
N GLY A 169 0.94 6.97 -4.00
CA GLY A 169 -0.38 6.33 -3.88
C GLY A 169 -1.51 7.04 -4.64
N ASP A 170 -2.73 6.47 -4.62
CA ASP A 170 -3.90 6.99 -5.34
C ASP A 170 -5.22 7.04 -4.55
N ALA A 171 -5.37 6.27 -3.47
CA ALA A 171 -6.67 6.03 -2.83
C ALA A 171 -6.76 6.53 -1.36
N GLU A 172 -7.95 6.45 -0.74
CA GLU A 172 -8.16 6.95 0.63
C GLU A 172 -7.27 6.23 1.67
N ASN A 173 -7.04 4.92 1.49
CA ASN A 173 -6.22 4.14 2.41
C ASN A 173 -4.71 4.47 2.32
N ASP A 174 -4.29 5.34 1.39
CA ASP A 174 -2.91 5.80 1.25
C ASP A 174 -2.61 7.05 2.09
N HIS A 175 -3.60 7.77 2.61
CA HIS A 175 -3.37 9.01 3.36
C HIS A 175 -2.35 8.88 4.50
N ALA A 176 -2.55 7.89 5.38
CA ALA A 176 -1.65 7.65 6.50
C ALA A 176 -0.27 7.16 6.03
N PHE A 177 -0.24 6.41 4.93
CA PHE A 177 0.98 5.89 4.32
C PHE A 177 1.84 7.03 3.73
N LEU A 178 1.23 7.94 2.97
CA LEU A 178 1.93 9.10 2.40
C LEU A 178 2.38 10.06 3.50
N SER A 179 1.54 10.32 4.51
CA SER A 179 1.87 11.20 5.63
C SER A 179 3.03 10.69 6.51
N LEU A 180 3.31 9.38 6.47
CA LEU A 180 4.44 8.79 7.16
C LEU A 180 5.76 9.06 6.43
N CYS A 181 5.71 9.18 5.10
CA CYS A 181 6.90 9.38 4.27
C CYS A 181 7.41 10.82 4.40
N GLU A 182 8.71 11.03 4.21
CA GLU A 182 9.29 12.38 4.10
C GLU A 182 8.72 13.17 2.93
N CYS A 183 8.42 12.47 1.84
CA CYS A 183 7.79 13.01 0.65
C CYS A 183 6.68 12.06 0.21
N GLY A 184 5.43 12.45 0.45
CA GLY A 184 4.25 11.76 0.00
C GLY A 184 3.77 12.31 -1.34
N VAL A 185 3.65 11.45 -2.35
CA VAL A 185 3.28 11.83 -3.72
C VAL A 185 1.97 11.17 -4.13
N ALA A 186 1.07 11.93 -4.75
CA ALA A 186 -0.15 11.39 -5.35
C ALA A 186 -0.01 11.35 -6.88
N VAL A 187 -0.48 10.28 -7.52
CA VAL A 187 -0.55 10.23 -8.99
C VAL A 187 -1.70 11.08 -9.55
N ALA A 188 -1.66 11.46 -10.83
CA ALA A 188 -2.66 12.35 -11.42
C ALA A 188 -4.11 11.80 -11.39
N ASN A 189 -4.29 10.48 -11.34
CA ASN A 189 -5.60 9.83 -11.18
C ASN A 189 -6.00 9.56 -9.72
N ALA A 190 -5.20 10.01 -8.75
CA ALA A 190 -5.53 9.90 -7.34
C ALA A 190 -6.79 10.69 -6.98
N LEU A 191 -7.41 10.29 -5.87
CA LEU A 191 -8.52 11.04 -5.29
C LEU A 191 -8.11 12.46 -4.93
N ASP A 192 -9.04 13.40 -5.10
CA ASP A 192 -8.77 14.82 -4.82
C ASP A 192 -8.43 15.06 -3.35
N SER A 193 -9.04 14.30 -2.44
CA SER A 193 -8.69 14.31 -1.02
C SER A 193 -7.22 13.98 -0.80
N LEU A 194 -6.70 12.94 -1.48
CA LEU A 194 -5.29 12.53 -1.36
C LEU A 194 -4.36 13.59 -1.96
N LYS A 195 -4.66 14.10 -3.15
CA LYS A 195 -3.87 15.15 -3.82
C LYS A 195 -3.72 16.41 -2.99
N GLN A 196 -4.76 16.82 -2.25
CA GLN A 196 -4.71 18.01 -1.40
C GLN A 196 -3.74 17.87 -0.21
N HIS A 197 -3.42 16.64 0.19
CA HIS A 197 -2.54 16.36 1.33
C HIS A 197 -1.16 15.84 0.91
N ALA A 198 -0.94 15.58 -0.38
CA ALA A 198 0.36 15.15 -0.89
C ALA A 198 1.32 16.34 -1.02
N ASP A 199 2.61 16.10 -0.80
CA ASP A 199 3.68 17.09 -0.99
C ASP A 199 3.83 17.46 -2.47
N HIS A 200 3.54 16.49 -3.34
CA HIS A 200 3.58 16.63 -4.78
C HIS A 200 2.49 15.79 -5.45
N VAL A 201 2.01 16.26 -6.59
CA VAL A 201 1.11 15.50 -7.48
C VAL A 201 1.80 15.40 -8.82
N THR A 202 1.99 14.17 -9.32
CA THR A 202 2.63 13.94 -10.61
C THR A 202 1.74 14.39 -11.75
N ASP A 203 2.32 14.74 -12.90
CA ASP A 203 1.55 15.00 -14.12
C ASP A 203 1.00 13.69 -14.72
N GLY A 204 1.79 12.61 -14.62
CA GLY A 204 1.43 11.29 -15.10
C GLY A 204 0.37 10.59 -14.24
N ARG A 205 -0.45 9.75 -14.90
CA ARG A 205 -1.44 8.87 -14.24
C ARG A 205 -0.82 7.50 -13.97
N ALA A 206 -1.19 6.88 -12.85
CA ALA A 206 -0.80 5.53 -12.48
C ALA A 206 0.69 5.28 -12.74
N SER A 207 1.02 4.28 -13.55
CA SER A 207 2.40 3.88 -13.82
C SER A 207 3.23 4.99 -14.48
N ASP A 208 2.61 5.88 -15.27
CA ASP A 208 3.30 7.03 -15.87
C ASP A 208 3.81 8.00 -14.80
N GLY A 209 2.98 8.29 -13.79
CA GLY A 209 3.35 9.16 -12.67
C GLY A 209 4.42 8.52 -11.78
N VAL A 210 4.35 7.20 -11.59
CA VAL A 210 5.41 6.45 -10.90
C VAL A 210 6.74 6.55 -11.65
N ARG A 211 6.74 6.41 -12.98
CA ARG A 211 7.95 6.55 -13.79
C ARG A 211 8.51 7.97 -13.73
N GLU A 212 7.67 8.98 -13.86
CA GLU A 212 8.03 10.41 -13.69
C GLU A 212 8.77 10.64 -12.36
N LEU A 213 8.21 10.14 -11.27
CA LEU A 213 8.79 10.28 -9.93
C LEU A 213 10.13 9.53 -9.80
N ILE A 214 10.24 8.34 -10.39
CA ILE A 214 11.48 7.55 -10.42
C ILE A 214 12.58 8.30 -11.17
N GLU A 215 12.29 8.89 -12.34
CA GLU A 215 13.28 9.65 -13.09
C GLU A 215 13.76 10.87 -12.30
N ALA A 216 12.85 11.60 -11.64
CA ALA A 216 13.22 12.72 -10.79
C ALA A 216 14.11 12.29 -9.60
N LEU A 217 13.81 11.14 -8.98
CA LEU A 217 14.63 10.56 -7.91
C LEU A 217 16.04 10.21 -8.36
N ILE A 218 16.17 9.62 -9.54
CA ILE A 218 17.46 9.23 -10.12
C ILE A 218 18.25 10.46 -10.55
N ALA A 219 17.61 11.42 -11.20
CA ALA A 219 18.26 12.59 -11.78
C ALA A 219 18.87 13.53 -10.73
N ASN A 220 18.12 13.85 -9.68
CA ASN A 220 18.56 14.86 -8.70
C ASN A 220 18.03 14.64 -7.27
N ASP A 221 17.46 13.48 -6.96
CA ASP A 221 16.97 13.16 -5.61
C ASP A 221 15.83 14.10 -5.16
N LEU A 222 14.94 14.44 -6.11
CA LEU A 222 13.78 15.34 -5.96
C LEU A 222 14.10 16.77 -5.52
N ARG A 223 15.34 17.24 -5.76
CA ARG A 223 15.73 18.62 -5.40
C ARG A 223 14.88 19.68 -6.07
N ASP A 224 14.45 19.43 -7.32
CA ASP A 224 13.65 20.39 -8.08
C ASP A 224 12.16 20.36 -7.69
N LEU A 225 11.70 19.30 -7.01
CA LEU A 225 10.32 19.21 -6.47
C LEU A 225 10.21 19.74 -5.04
N ALA A 226 11.33 19.88 -4.33
CA ALA A 226 11.34 20.49 -3.01
C ALA A 226 10.95 21.97 -3.13
N ARG A 227 9.70 22.30 -2.74
CA ARG A 227 9.28 23.71 -2.66
C ARG A 227 10.32 24.49 -1.82
N PRO A 228 10.73 25.70 -2.23
CA PRO A 228 11.42 26.59 -1.31
C PRO A 228 10.51 26.75 -0.09
N CYS A 229 11.06 26.43 1.09
CA CYS A 229 10.37 26.58 2.36
C CYS A 229 9.78 28.00 2.43
N GLY A 230 8.47 28.11 2.25
CA GLY A 230 7.73 29.35 2.38
C GLY A 230 7.68 29.71 3.86
N ILE A 231 8.77 30.28 4.37
CA ILE A 231 8.72 31.10 5.58
C ILE A 231 8.04 32.38 5.14
N THR A 232 6.71 32.41 5.21
CA THR A 232 5.99 33.67 5.33
C THR A 232 6.27 34.17 6.74
N GLN A 233 7.09 35.22 6.84
CA GLN A 233 7.21 36.05 8.04
C GLN A 233 5.87 36.70 8.39
#